data_AF-A0A6B3IIQ8-F1
#
_entry.id   AF-A0A6B3IIQ8-F1
#
_cell.length_a   1.000
_cell.length_b   1.000
_cell.length_c   1.000
_cell.angle_alpha   90.00
_cell.angle_beta   90.00
_cell.angle_gamma   90.00
#
_symmetry.space_group_name_H-M   'P 1'
#
loop_
_entity.id
_entity.type
_entity.pdbx_description
1 polymer ?
#
loop_
_entity_poly.entity_id
_entity_poly.type
_entity_poly.pdbx_seq_one_letter_code
_entity_poly.pdbx_strand_id
1 'polypeptide(L)' 'TVVIDGTGEGVLVSHGDQGGGYSLYVEEGRLHLAYNEYGVLHETDAGPLAPGAHVVVLAAEAEKGLRWSFTVSVD' A
#
# COMPACT_ATOMS: atom_id res chain seq x y z
N THR A 1 15.64 -26.46 4.89
CA THR A 1 14.74 -25.63 4.07
C THR A 1 13.76 -24.96 5.01
N VAL A 2 13.61 -23.64 4.94
CA VAL A 2 12.57 -22.92 5.68
C VAL A 2 11.36 -22.85 4.76
N VAL A 3 10.20 -23.27 5.27
CA VAL A 3 8.92 -23.11 4.58
C VAL A 3 8.26 -21.86 5.16
N ILE A 4 7.91 -20.90 4.30
CA ILE A 4 7.16 -19.70 4.67
C ILE A 4 5.70 -19.98 4.32
N ASP A 5 4.92 -20.40 5.33
CA ASP A 5 3.50 -20.74 5.19
C ASP A 5 2.65 -19.52 5.54
N GLY A 6 2.62 -18.53 4.64
CA GLY A 6 1.80 -17.33 4.83
C GLY A 6 2.25 -16.14 4.00
N THR A 7 1.36 -15.17 3.84
CA THR A 7 1.72 -13.85 3.34
C THR A 7 2.46 -13.11 4.45
N GLY A 8 3.63 -12.54 4.17
CA GLY A 8 4.37 -11.78 5.18
C GLY A 8 3.59 -10.54 5.63
N GLU A 9 3.77 -10.15 6.89
CA GLU A 9 3.13 -8.97 7.49
C GLU A 9 4.08 -7.77 7.45
N GLY A 10 3.55 -6.57 7.19
CA GLY A 10 4.29 -5.31 7.30
C GLY A 10 4.32 -4.44 6.05
N VAL A 11 5.15 -3.39 6.10
CA VAL A 11 5.19 -2.33 5.07
C VAL A 11 6.00 -2.78 3.85
N LEU A 12 5.38 -2.66 2.66
CA LEU A 12 6.04 -2.87 1.36
C LEU A 12 6.71 -1.59 0.88
N VAL A 13 6.00 -0.46 0.96
CA VAL A 13 6.51 0.87 0.64
C VAL A 13 5.84 1.91 1.50
N SER A 14 6.63 2.87 1.97
CA SER A 14 6.13 4.06 2.64
C SER A 14 6.89 5.27 2.11
N HIS A 15 6.17 6.33 1.80
CA HIS A 15 6.73 7.59 1.31
C HIS A 15 5.94 8.76 1.88
N GLY A 16 6.62 9.84 2.25
CA GLY A 16 5.97 11.03 2.76
C GLY A 16 6.93 12.18 2.96
N ASP A 17 6.34 13.34 3.23
CA ASP A 17 6.99 14.58 3.60
C ASP A 17 6.30 15.21 4.82
N GLN A 18 6.60 16.47 5.10
CA GLN A 18 5.98 17.23 6.21
C GLN A 18 4.47 17.43 6.07
N GLY A 19 3.93 17.37 4.85
CA GLY A 19 2.55 17.64 4.51
C GLY A 19 1.71 16.39 4.37
N GLY A 20 2.29 15.21 4.19
CA GLY A 20 1.52 13.99 4.08
C GLY A 20 2.36 12.79 3.66
N GLY A 21 1.70 11.73 3.25
CA GLY A 21 2.39 10.53 2.80
C GLY A 21 1.45 9.35 2.66
N TYR A 22 1.97 8.26 2.14
CA TYR A 22 1.24 7.02 1.97
C TYR A 22 2.07 5.81 2.39
N SER A 23 1.38 4.74 2.77
CA SER A 23 1.96 3.45 3.12
C SER A 23 1.13 2.33 2.51
N LEU A 24 1.79 1.45 1.75
CA LEU A 24 1.24 0.19 1.30
C LEU A 24 1.83 -0.93 2.15
N TYR A 25 0.96 -1.70 2.80
CA TYR A 25 1.37 -2.74 3.74
C TYR A 25 0.48 -3.96 3.64
N VAL A 26 0.98 -5.08 4.15
CA VAL A 26 0.21 -6.31 4.34
C VAL A 26 -0.18 -6.41 5.80
N GLU A 27 -1.48 -6.63 6.05
CA GLU A 27 -2.03 -6.95 7.35
C GLU A 27 -3.09 -8.05 7.19
N GLU A 28 -2.93 -9.16 7.91
CA GLU A 28 -3.85 -10.32 7.90
C GLU A 28 -4.04 -10.91 6.50
N GLY A 29 -2.96 -10.99 5.72
CA GLY A 29 -2.98 -11.51 4.35
C GLY A 29 -3.72 -10.62 3.34
N ARG A 30 -3.90 -9.32 3.64
CA ARG A 30 -4.53 -8.34 2.75
C ARG A 30 -3.61 -7.15 2.52
N LEU A 31 -3.65 -6.58 1.33
CA LEU A 31 -2.99 -5.33 1.02
C LEU A 31 -3.85 -4.16 1.50
N HIS A 32 -3.22 -3.20 2.16
CA HIS A 32 -3.85 -1.97 2.63
C HIS A 32 -3.05 -0.76 2.16
N LEU A 33 -3.74 0.25 1.64
CA LEU A 33 -3.17 1.56 1.35
C LEU A 33 -3.71 2.57 2.37
N ALA A 34 -2.83 3.16 3.15
CA ALA A 34 -3.12 4.33 3.97
C ALA A 34 -2.51 5.56 3.30
N TYR A 35 -3.28 6.64 3.15
CA TYR A 35 -2.84 7.93 2.61
C TYR A 35 -3.24 9.05 3.56
N ASN A 36 -2.26 9.77 4.08
CA ASN A 36 -2.47 11.01 4.82
C ASN A 36 -2.45 12.20 3.85
N GLU A 37 -3.63 12.73 3.58
CA GLU A 37 -3.88 13.96 2.83
C GLU A 37 -3.87 15.16 3.79
N TYR A 38 -2.67 15.66 4.13
CA TYR A 38 -2.54 16.91 4.90
C TYR A 38 -3.31 16.90 6.22
N GLY A 39 -3.24 15.77 6.94
CA GLY A 39 -3.93 15.56 8.21
C GLY A 39 -5.24 14.77 8.11
N VAL A 40 -5.73 14.50 6.89
CA VAL A 40 -6.90 13.63 6.67
C VAL A 40 -6.41 12.24 6.25
N LEU A 41 -6.71 11.22 7.06
CA LEU A 41 -6.35 9.85 6.75
C LEU A 41 -7.42 9.21 5.86
N HIS A 42 -7.00 8.67 4.72
CA HIS A 42 -7.78 7.81 3.85
C HIS A 42 -7.19 6.40 3.88
N GLU A 43 -8.04 5.39 3.99
CA GLU A 43 -7.63 3.99 4.00
C GLU A 43 -8.37 3.23 2.91
N THR A 44 -7.70 2.28 2.28
CA THR A 44 -8.25 1.42 1.23
C THR A 44 -7.77 -0.01 1.43
N ASP A 45 -8.72 -0.93 1.61
CA ASP A 45 -8.47 -2.37 1.47
C ASP A 45 -8.27 -2.66 -0.02
N ALA A 46 -7.03 -2.97 -0.40
CA ALA A 46 -6.62 -3.28 -1.77
C ALA A 46 -6.76 -4.78 -2.11
N GLY A 47 -7.37 -5.56 -1.22
CA GLY A 47 -7.76 -6.94 -1.46
C GLY A 47 -6.78 -7.98 -0.86
N PRO A 48 -7.14 -9.28 -0.96
CA PRO A 48 -6.30 -10.36 -0.45
C PRO A 48 -5.01 -10.50 -1.27
N LEU A 49 -3.92 -10.86 -0.59
CA LEU A 49 -2.64 -11.23 -1.21
C LEU A 49 -2.32 -12.68 -0.84
N ALA A 50 -2.30 -13.57 -1.84
CA ALA A 50 -2.01 -14.98 -1.62
C ALA A 50 -0.55 -15.19 -1.19
N PRO A 51 -0.22 -16.30 -0.51
CA PRO A 51 1.19 -16.67 -0.26
C PRO A 51 1.95 -16.86 -1.58
N GLY A 52 3.25 -16.54 -1.58
CA GLY A 52 4.13 -16.70 -2.74
C GLY A 52 4.77 -15.40 -3.20
N ALA A 53 5.48 -15.47 -4.33
CA ALA A 53 6.07 -14.29 -4.96
C ALA A 53 5.02 -13.63 -5.86
N HIS A 54 4.82 -12.33 -5.67
CA HIS A 54 3.89 -11.49 -6.44
C HIS A 54 4.58 -10.20 -6.86
N VAL A 55 4.11 -9.61 -7.95
CA VAL A 55 4.49 -8.26 -8.36
C VAL A 55 3.40 -7.30 -7.92
N VAL A 56 3.64 -6.59 -6.83
CA VAL A 56 2.74 -5.55 -6.32
C VAL A 56 3.20 -4.19 -6.81
N VAL A 57 2.31 -3.45 -7.47
CA VAL A 57 2.59 -2.10 -7.99
C VAL A 57 1.67 -1.10 -7.30
N LEU A 58 2.27 -0.04 -6.77
CA LEU A 58 1.58 1.17 -6.33
C LEU A 58 1.92 2.30 -7.31
N ALA A 59 0.94 2.73 -8.11
CA ALA A 59 1.03 3.96 -8.88
C ALA A 59 0.49 5.11 -8.04
N ALA A 60 1.31 6.16 -7.86
CA ALA A 60 0.96 7.39 -7.17
C ALA A 60 1.10 8.56 -8.15
N GLU A 61 -0.02 9.09 -8.62
CA GLU A 61 -0.06 10.16 -9.61
C GLU A 61 -0.49 11.47 -8.97
N ALA A 62 0.36 12.49 -9.07
CA ALA A 62 0.04 13.82 -8.57
C ALA A 62 -0.97 14.54 -9.49
N GLU A 63 -2.01 15.11 -8.90
CA GLU A 63 -3.04 15.88 -9.57
C GLU A 63 -3.00 17.37 -9.20
N LYS A 64 -3.73 18.19 -9.99
CA LYS A 64 -3.92 19.61 -9.68
C LYS A 64 -4.63 19.79 -8.34
N GLY A 65 -4.12 20.72 -7.53
CA GLY A 65 -4.73 21.11 -6.25
C GLY A 65 -4.32 20.20 -5.10
N LEU A 66 -3.06 19.77 -5.07
CA LEU A 66 -2.48 18.92 -4.01
C LEU A 66 -3.29 17.63 -3.79
N ARG A 67 -3.77 17.03 -4.87
CA ARG A 67 -4.46 15.74 -4.82
C ARG A 67 -3.57 14.66 -5.41
N TRP A 68 -3.86 13.42 -5.04
CA TRP A 68 -3.18 12.24 -5.54
C TRP A 68 -4.20 11.21 -5.99
N SER A 69 -3.92 10.56 -7.11
CA SER A 69 -4.60 9.35 -7.54
C SER A 69 -3.70 8.16 -7.25
N PHE A 70 -4.25 7.16 -6.56
CA PHE A 70 -3.53 5.93 -6.22
C PHE A 70 -4.17 4.74 -6.90
N THR A 71 -3.35 3.86 -7.45
CA THR A 71 -3.77 2.56 -7.96
C THR A 71 -2.85 1.48 -7.39
N VAL A 72 -3.44 0.44 -6.81
CA VAL A 72 -2.74 -0.78 -6.41
C VAL A 72 -3.12 -1.88 -7.39
N SER A 73 -2.12 -2.58 -7.92
CA SER A 73 -2.33 -3.77 -8.77
C SER A 73 -1.38 -4.90 -8.38
N VAL A 74 -1.85 -6.12 -8.57
CA VAL A 74 -1.13 -7.38 -8.37
C VAL A 74 -1.22 -8.17 -9.68
N ASP A 75 -0.19 -8.97 -9.99
CA ASP A 75 -0.09 -9.82 -11.18
C ASP A 75 -1.14 -10.96 -11.27
#